data_AF-A0A2J6T8R2-F1
#
_entry.id   AF-A0A2J6T8R2-F1
#
_cell.length_a   1.000
_cell.length_b   1.000
_cell.length_c   1.000
_cell.angle_alpha   90.00
_cell.angle_beta   90.00
_cell.angle_gamma   90.00
#
_symmetry.space_group_name_H-M   'P 1'
#
loop_
_entity.id
_entity.type
_entity.pdbx_description
1 polymer ?
#
loop_
_entity_poly.entity_id
_entity_poly.type
_entity_poly.pdbx_seq_one_letter_code
_entity_poly.pdbx_strand_id
1 'polypeptide(L)'
;MRSLALFSLVAASYALAAKLEERAANWTVGQTVQTSSGPVNGHSATNDSDVSEYLGIPFGQAPIGDLRFAAPLAFNGTAPLNGSSFGFSCPVHQGSSSLPTAEELAAANITAAGITVLGVLSNRGANYSEDCLYLNIWTKPQTGDAKKAVLVWIYGGGFSSGSSSIPAYNGANIADQEDVVVVSFNYRLSILGFPGNPNGPLNLGLLDQRLAVEWVRDNIENFGGDSSRITLFGQSAGGASVDAYSYAWASDPIAAGFIPESGNMFGWGLPNSKAVAAEAWLNVTETFECGNASSDPATVLSCMRNQTYTSILNAIPALSGTASILGGFGPTVDDTVIFSNYSQRTPAKVPMLIGNNNYEGGLFRTEFALSGLFFPDTFWDDFNLQEFTCPTGIRANASIAAGNPTWRYRYFGVFPNLAVSSEAGTWHAAEIPIIFDTAPGSSTSEEVSIANYMRGAWAAFAKNPQKGLTTYGWPEYDTRRDTLIRLAFGNITGPNLINPYRYDADCIFVNVSSTNASNYPALPDLGASVTPTPTASSSSSSATGTATGSGSTPTTSKSAGRKLKVGGWVGLGAVVVAYLL
;
A
#
# COMPACT_ATOMS: atom_id res chain seq x y z
N MET A 1 -20.44 -3.04 50.69
CA MET A 1 -19.35 -2.63 49.77
C MET A 1 -19.54 -3.06 48.32
N ARG A 2 -20.34 -4.09 47.97
CA ARG A 2 -20.59 -4.46 46.56
C ARG A 2 -21.57 -3.55 45.79
N SER A 3 -22.47 -2.83 46.47
CA SER A 3 -23.46 -1.96 45.80
C SER A 3 -22.93 -0.57 45.41
N LEU A 4 -21.91 -0.02 46.10
CA LEU A 4 -21.33 1.28 45.72
C LEU A 4 -20.48 1.20 44.45
N ALA A 5 -19.83 0.06 44.19
CA ALA A 5 -19.02 -0.12 42.98
C ALA A 5 -19.86 -0.15 41.69
N LEU A 6 -21.08 -0.71 41.73
CA LEU A 6 -22.00 -0.71 40.58
C LEU A 6 -22.54 0.70 40.27
N PHE A 7 -22.89 1.49 41.29
CA PHE A 7 -23.39 2.85 41.08
C PHE A 7 -22.31 3.80 40.53
N SER A 8 -21.05 3.65 40.94
CA SER A 8 -19.93 4.44 40.40
C SER A 8 -19.62 4.11 38.93
N LEU A 9 -19.74 2.84 38.53
CA LEU A 9 -19.55 2.43 37.13
C LEU A 9 -20.67 2.97 36.22
N VAL A 10 -21.93 2.90 36.67
CA VAL A 10 -23.08 3.40 35.91
C VAL A 10 -23.04 4.93 35.77
N ALA A 11 -22.71 5.66 36.84
CA ALA A 11 -22.59 7.12 36.79
C ALA A 11 -21.44 7.60 35.87
N ALA A 12 -20.31 6.89 35.88
CA ALA A 12 -19.19 7.18 34.98
C ALA A 12 -19.54 6.92 33.50
N SER A 13 -20.27 5.84 33.20
CA SER A 13 -20.74 5.55 31.84
C SER A 13 -21.75 6.59 31.33
N TYR A 14 -22.68 7.04 32.19
CA TYR A 14 -23.63 8.10 31.82
C TYR A 14 -22.95 9.45 31.57
N ALA A 15 -21.98 9.82 32.41
CA ALA A 15 -21.23 11.06 32.22
C ALA A 15 -20.35 11.04 30.96
N LEU A 16 -19.80 9.89 30.59
CA LEU A 16 -19.01 9.72 29.36
C LEU A 16 -19.92 9.77 28.11
N ALA A 17 -21.08 9.10 28.16
CA ALA A 17 -22.06 9.12 27.08
C ALA A 17 -22.62 10.53 26.84
N ALA A 18 -23.00 11.25 27.91
CA ALA A 18 -23.49 12.62 27.81
C ALA A 18 -22.44 13.59 27.21
N LYS A 19 -21.15 13.44 27.58
CA LYS A 19 -20.06 14.23 26.99
C LYS A 19 -19.82 13.93 25.51
N LEU A 20 -20.01 12.68 25.07
CA LEU A 20 -19.90 12.30 23.66
C LEU A 20 -21.08 12.85 22.85
N GLU A 21 -22.32 12.77 23.37
CA GLU A 21 -23.51 13.35 22.75
C GLU A 21 -23.41 14.88 22.63
N GLU A 22 -22.93 15.56 23.67
CA GLU A 22 -22.73 17.02 23.65
C GLU A 22 -21.63 17.45 22.66
N ARG A 23 -20.56 16.64 22.49
CA ARG A 23 -19.52 16.87 21.47
C ARG A 23 -20.05 16.67 20.04
N ALA A 24 -20.88 15.65 19.83
CA ALA A 24 -21.47 15.37 18.51
C ALA A 24 -22.36 16.52 18.04
N ALA A 25 -23.08 17.17 18.96
CA ALA A 25 -23.98 18.30 18.66
C ALA A 25 -23.27 19.62 18.30
N ASN A 26 -21.97 19.77 18.57
CA ASN A 26 -21.20 21.02 18.37
C ASN A 26 -20.03 20.88 17.38
N TRP A 27 -19.88 19.75 16.68
CA TRP A 27 -18.79 19.56 15.72
C TRP A 27 -18.94 20.50 14.52
N THR A 28 -18.01 21.43 14.33
CA THR A 28 -17.96 22.29 13.14
C THR A 28 -16.80 21.91 12.22
N VAL A 29 -17.00 22.10 10.92
CA VAL A 29 -15.96 21.82 9.91
C VAL A 29 -14.73 22.69 10.19
N GLY A 30 -13.56 22.07 10.20
CA GLY A 30 -12.27 22.72 10.45
C GLY A 30 -12.03 23.17 11.91
N GLN A 31 -12.85 22.78 12.87
CA GLN A 31 -12.66 23.19 14.27
C GLN A 31 -11.31 22.78 14.84
N THR A 32 -10.84 23.48 15.87
CA THR A 32 -9.61 23.11 16.59
C THR A 32 -9.80 21.81 17.38
N VAL A 33 -8.92 20.83 17.16
CA VAL A 33 -8.92 19.54 17.87
C VAL A 33 -7.71 19.43 18.79
N GLN A 34 -7.93 19.01 20.04
CA GLN A 34 -6.84 18.81 21.00
C GLN A 34 -6.17 17.45 20.78
N THR A 35 -4.84 17.43 20.72
CA THR A 35 -4.02 16.21 20.56
C THR A 35 -2.78 16.25 21.46
N SER A 36 -2.08 15.13 21.58
CA SER A 36 -0.75 15.05 22.23
C SER A 36 0.33 15.88 21.51
N SER A 37 0.14 16.16 20.22
CA SER A 37 1.02 17.02 19.43
C SER A 37 0.73 18.51 19.61
N GLY A 38 -0.38 18.85 20.27
CA GLY A 38 -0.89 20.21 20.46
C GLY A 38 -2.28 20.41 19.86
N PRO A 39 -2.89 21.60 20.04
CA PRO A 39 -4.15 21.95 19.38
C PRO A 39 -3.96 22.06 17.86
N VAL A 40 -4.76 21.36 17.05
CA VAL A 40 -4.68 21.39 15.58
C VAL A 40 -5.88 22.12 14.99
N ASN A 41 -5.65 23.20 14.26
CA ASN A 41 -6.70 23.87 13.48
C ASN A 41 -6.88 23.16 12.14
N GLY A 42 -8.11 22.77 11.81
CA GLY A 42 -8.43 22.19 10.50
C GLY A 42 -8.97 23.21 9.52
N HIS A 43 -9.43 22.73 8.37
CA HIS A 43 -10.20 23.50 7.39
C HIS A 43 -11.20 22.59 6.67
N SER A 44 -12.07 23.15 5.85
CA SER A 44 -12.93 22.37 4.96
C SER A 44 -12.12 21.76 3.82
N ALA A 45 -12.46 20.55 3.39
CA ALA A 45 -11.82 19.92 2.25
C ALA A 45 -12.08 20.71 0.96
N THR A 46 -11.08 20.72 0.07
CA THR A 46 -11.13 21.56 -1.14
C THR A 46 -12.30 21.21 -2.06
N ASN A 47 -12.63 19.91 -2.16
CA ASN A 47 -13.69 19.40 -3.04
C ASN A 47 -14.95 18.97 -2.27
N ASP A 48 -14.94 19.11 -0.94
CA ASP A 48 -16.07 18.74 -0.08
C ASP A 48 -16.10 19.65 1.16
N SER A 49 -17.00 20.63 1.15
CA SER A 49 -17.07 21.62 2.22
C SER A 49 -17.56 21.07 3.55
N ASP A 50 -18.14 19.87 3.56
CA ASP A 50 -18.72 19.24 4.75
C ASP A 50 -17.71 18.32 5.46
N VAL A 51 -16.57 18.05 4.82
CA VAL A 51 -15.44 17.29 5.40
C VAL A 51 -14.40 18.24 5.99
N SER A 52 -13.98 17.98 7.23
CA SER A 52 -12.80 18.60 7.83
C SER A 52 -11.52 17.90 7.38
N GLU A 53 -10.52 18.68 7.00
CA GLU A 53 -9.13 18.27 6.77
C GLU A 53 -8.23 18.77 7.90
N TYR A 54 -7.35 17.89 8.37
CA TYR A 54 -6.27 18.18 9.30
C TYR A 54 -4.98 17.56 8.76
N LEU A 55 -4.18 18.35 8.08
CA LEU A 55 -3.02 17.89 7.31
C LEU A 55 -1.72 18.25 8.05
N GLY A 56 -0.69 17.39 7.95
CA GLY A 56 0.65 17.72 8.45
C GLY A 56 0.80 17.74 9.97
N ILE A 57 0.11 16.86 10.70
CA ILE A 57 0.21 16.74 12.17
C ILE A 57 1.47 15.92 12.52
N PRO A 58 2.46 16.44 13.27
CA PRO A 58 3.64 15.67 13.64
C PRO A 58 3.28 14.58 14.65
N PHE A 59 3.60 13.33 14.34
CA PHE A 59 3.42 12.20 15.28
C PHE A 59 4.75 11.73 15.87
N GLY A 60 5.86 11.99 15.19
CA GLY A 60 7.22 11.65 15.62
C GLY A 60 8.16 12.85 15.60
N GLN A 61 9.19 12.83 16.44
CA GLN A 61 10.28 13.80 16.37
C GLN A 61 11.00 13.68 15.03
N ALA A 62 11.43 14.81 14.47
CA ALA A 62 12.21 14.86 13.25
C ALA A 62 13.42 13.90 13.33
N PRO A 63 13.53 12.88 12.46
CA PRO A 63 14.62 11.89 12.47
C PRO A 63 15.93 12.45 11.88
N ILE A 64 16.37 13.61 12.37
CA ILE A 64 17.57 14.33 11.95
C ILE A 64 18.70 14.22 12.99
N GLY A 65 19.93 14.52 12.58
CA GLY A 65 21.10 14.46 13.47
C GLY A 65 21.25 13.07 14.10
N ASP A 66 21.27 13.02 15.44
CA ASP A 66 21.38 11.75 16.17
C ASP A 66 20.14 10.85 16.07
N LEU A 67 18.99 11.38 15.64
CA LEU A 67 17.79 10.59 15.37
C LEU A 67 17.80 9.99 13.96
N ARG A 68 18.72 10.40 13.08
CA ARG A 68 18.92 9.70 11.80
C ARG A 68 19.41 8.28 12.07
N PHE A 69 18.78 7.31 11.42
CA PHE A 69 18.99 5.88 11.62
C PHE A 69 18.71 5.38 13.06
N ALA A 70 17.93 6.12 13.85
CA ALA A 70 17.45 5.69 15.16
C ALA A 70 15.94 5.36 15.12
N ALA A 71 15.49 4.56 16.09
CA ALA A 71 14.06 4.32 16.31
C ALA A 71 13.32 5.66 16.51
N PRO A 72 12.09 5.80 15.99
CA PRO A 72 11.37 7.05 16.11
C PRO A 72 10.95 7.31 17.56
N LEU A 73 10.88 8.59 17.92
CA LEU A 73 10.40 9.04 19.22
C LEU A 73 9.08 9.79 19.04
N ALA A 74 8.12 9.58 19.94
CA ALA A 74 6.87 10.31 19.92
C ALA A 74 7.11 11.83 19.97
N PHE A 75 6.35 12.56 19.15
CA PHE A 75 6.27 14.02 19.27
C PHE A 75 5.22 14.38 20.32
N ASN A 76 5.60 15.24 21.26
CA ASN A 76 4.67 15.84 22.22
C ASN A 76 4.84 17.36 22.16
N GLY A 77 3.72 18.07 22.01
CA GLY A 77 3.72 19.50 21.80
C GLY A 77 2.52 20.18 22.47
N THR A 78 2.66 21.48 22.75
CA THR A 78 1.58 22.30 23.31
C THR A 78 1.24 23.51 22.44
N ALA A 79 2.08 23.81 21.45
CA ALA A 79 1.87 24.90 20.52
C ALA A 79 0.73 24.58 19.54
N PRO A 80 -0.12 25.55 19.18
CA PRO A 80 -1.10 25.38 18.12
C PRO A 80 -0.45 25.02 16.78
N LEU A 81 -1.03 24.04 16.10
CA LEU A 81 -0.62 23.54 14.79
C LEU A 81 -1.60 24.03 13.72
N ASN A 82 -1.07 24.44 12.57
CA ASN A 82 -1.87 24.76 11.39
C ASN A 82 -2.01 23.50 10.54
N GLY A 83 -3.19 22.88 10.57
CA GLY A 83 -3.52 21.68 9.81
C GLY A 83 -3.95 21.92 8.36
N SER A 84 -3.56 23.04 7.75
CA SER A 84 -4.03 23.44 6.41
C SER A 84 -3.26 22.85 5.23
N SER A 85 -2.12 22.22 5.49
CA SER A 85 -1.19 21.78 4.46
C SER A 85 -0.53 20.48 4.85
N PHE A 86 -0.29 19.60 3.88
CA PHE A 86 0.52 18.41 4.10
C PHE A 86 1.90 18.77 4.65
N GLY A 87 2.41 17.94 5.56
CA GLY A 87 3.80 17.98 6.00
C GLY A 87 4.75 17.54 4.88
N PHE A 88 6.06 17.62 5.13
CA PHE A 88 7.05 17.15 4.15
C PHE A 88 6.95 15.64 3.92
N SER A 89 7.17 15.23 2.67
CA SER A 89 7.38 13.83 2.30
C SER A 89 8.75 13.36 2.79
N CYS A 90 8.84 12.08 3.19
CA CYS A 90 10.14 11.51 3.57
C CYS A 90 11.07 11.40 2.35
N PRO A 91 12.39 11.58 2.50
CA PRO A 91 13.28 11.66 1.36
C PRO A 91 13.41 10.33 0.63
N VAL A 92 13.39 10.41 -0.69
CA VAL A 92 13.51 9.29 -1.63
C VAL A 92 14.45 9.69 -2.75
N HIS A 93 15.07 8.72 -3.42
CA HIS A 93 15.95 9.00 -4.54
C HIS A 93 15.15 9.70 -5.66
N GLN A 94 15.47 10.96 -5.95
CA GLN A 94 14.84 11.68 -7.05
C GLN A 94 15.48 11.19 -8.34
N GLY A 95 14.71 10.48 -9.18
CA GLY A 95 15.17 10.03 -10.48
C GLY A 95 15.65 11.20 -11.36
N SER A 96 16.37 10.88 -12.44
CA SER A 96 16.69 11.89 -13.46
C SER A 96 15.38 12.44 -14.02
N SER A 97 15.23 13.75 -13.99
CA SER A 97 14.05 14.53 -14.37
C SER A 97 13.78 14.56 -15.88
N SER A 98 14.32 13.64 -16.67
CA SER A 98 14.05 13.56 -18.10
C SER A 98 12.67 12.94 -18.34
N LEU A 99 11.77 13.73 -18.94
CA LEU A 99 10.49 13.27 -19.48
C LEU A 99 10.73 12.13 -20.50
N PRO A 100 9.96 11.01 -20.47
CA PRO A 100 9.93 10.09 -21.57
C PRO A 100 9.72 10.86 -22.86
N THR A 101 10.56 10.55 -23.82
CA THR A 101 10.40 10.98 -25.20
C THR A 101 9.12 10.40 -25.77
N ALA A 102 8.62 11.03 -26.83
CA ALA A 102 7.46 10.50 -27.57
C ALA A 102 7.72 9.08 -28.10
N GLU A 103 8.96 8.75 -28.41
CA GLU A 103 9.39 7.42 -28.83
C GLU A 103 9.26 6.40 -27.69
N GLU A 104 9.71 6.73 -26.48
CA GLU A 104 9.57 5.87 -25.30
C GLU A 104 8.10 5.66 -24.92
N LEU A 105 7.27 6.72 -24.96
CA LEU A 105 5.83 6.61 -24.70
C LEU A 105 5.14 5.70 -25.73
N ALA A 106 5.49 5.85 -27.01
CA ALA A 106 4.97 5.01 -28.08
C ALA A 106 5.43 3.55 -27.95
N ALA A 107 6.71 3.32 -27.61
CA ALA A 107 7.27 1.98 -27.41
C ALA A 107 6.63 1.25 -26.22
N ALA A 108 6.19 1.99 -25.20
CA ALA A 108 5.50 1.44 -24.03
C ALA A 108 3.97 1.37 -24.17
N ASN A 109 3.42 1.73 -25.34
CA ASN A 109 1.98 1.79 -25.58
C ASN A 109 1.20 2.62 -24.52
N ILE A 110 1.82 3.65 -23.94
CA ILE A 110 1.17 4.53 -22.96
C ILE A 110 -0.06 5.20 -23.60
N THR A 111 -1.20 5.18 -22.91
CA THR A 111 -2.37 5.94 -23.35
C THR A 111 -2.38 7.34 -22.74
N ALA A 112 -3.15 8.27 -23.32
CA ALA A 112 -3.36 9.60 -22.73
C ALA A 112 -4.00 9.53 -21.32
N ALA A 113 -4.90 8.57 -21.09
CA ALA A 113 -5.44 8.30 -19.76
C ALA A 113 -4.34 7.79 -18.81
N GLY A 114 -3.43 6.96 -19.31
CA GLY A 114 -2.26 6.47 -18.61
C GLY A 114 -1.37 7.60 -18.09
N ILE A 115 -1.12 8.62 -18.91
CA ILE A 115 -0.40 9.83 -18.49
C ILE A 115 -1.05 10.47 -17.25
N THR A 116 -2.37 10.58 -17.27
CA THR A 116 -3.12 11.32 -16.25
C THR A 116 -3.25 10.51 -14.97
N VAL A 117 -3.56 9.21 -15.06
CA VAL A 117 -3.70 8.34 -13.89
C VAL A 117 -2.37 8.12 -13.17
N LEU A 118 -1.27 7.95 -13.91
CA LEU A 118 0.06 7.88 -13.30
C LEU A 118 0.45 9.21 -12.68
N GLY A 119 0.00 10.33 -13.26
CA GLY A 119 0.07 11.67 -12.70
C GLY A 119 -0.50 11.77 -11.28
N VAL A 120 -1.75 11.35 -11.08
CA VAL A 120 -2.43 11.44 -9.77
C VAL A 120 -1.89 10.44 -8.75
N LEU A 121 -1.31 9.32 -9.20
CA LEU A 121 -0.64 8.32 -8.35
C LEU A 121 0.82 8.66 -8.05
N SER A 122 1.33 9.77 -8.59
CA SER A 122 2.70 10.19 -8.34
C SER A 122 2.81 11.23 -7.24
N ASN A 123 4.01 11.34 -6.68
CA ASN A 123 4.35 12.35 -5.69
C ASN A 123 4.74 13.70 -6.33
N ARG A 124 4.05 14.11 -7.39
CA ARG A 124 4.37 15.32 -8.16
C ARG A 124 4.27 16.56 -7.27
N GLY A 125 5.35 17.35 -7.22
CA GLY A 125 5.39 18.59 -6.44
C GLY A 125 5.57 18.38 -4.93
N ALA A 126 5.88 17.16 -4.50
CA ALA A 126 6.22 16.90 -3.10
C ALA A 126 7.49 17.63 -2.68
N ASN A 127 7.42 18.19 -1.48
CA ASN A 127 8.57 18.76 -0.80
C ASN A 127 9.16 17.70 0.13
N TYR A 128 10.46 17.44 -0.01
CA TYR A 128 11.16 16.42 0.76
C TYR A 128 11.97 17.03 1.90
N SER A 129 11.86 16.42 3.07
CA SER A 129 12.65 16.74 4.27
C SER A 129 12.82 15.48 5.10
N GLU A 130 13.90 15.37 5.87
CA GLU A 130 14.00 14.30 6.87
C GLU A 130 13.05 14.52 8.04
N ASP A 131 12.69 15.78 8.34
CA ASP A 131 11.56 16.09 9.20
C ASP A 131 10.27 15.78 8.42
N CYS A 132 9.83 14.52 8.47
CA CYS A 132 8.72 14.02 7.64
C CYS A 132 7.70 13.14 8.37
N LEU A 133 7.84 12.93 9.69
CA LEU A 133 6.95 12.05 10.47
C LEU A 133 5.63 12.76 10.82
N TYR A 134 4.84 13.00 9.76
CA TYR A 134 3.53 13.65 9.80
C TYR A 134 2.40 12.71 9.38
N LEU A 135 1.21 12.99 9.89
CA LEU A 135 -0.04 12.34 9.50
C LEU A 135 -1.13 13.36 9.14
N ASN A 136 -2.16 12.87 8.46
CA ASN A 136 -3.27 13.64 7.92
C ASN A 136 -4.59 12.94 8.29
N ILE A 137 -5.64 13.71 8.55
CA ILE A 137 -6.95 13.20 8.97
C ILE A 137 -8.06 13.88 8.19
N TRP A 138 -8.98 13.07 7.68
CA TRP A 138 -10.26 13.49 7.09
C TRP A 138 -11.41 12.96 7.93
N THR A 139 -12.32 13.85 8.32
CA THR A 139 -13.50 13.50 9.10
C THR A 139 -14.61 14.51 8.86
N LYS A 140 -15.86 14.05 8.78
CA LYS A 140 -17.04 14.92 8.71
C LYS A 140 -17.77 14.98 10.06
N PRO A 141 -18.63 15.98 10.33
CA PRO A 141 -19.50 15.98 11.51
C PRO A 141 -20.22 14.64 11.72
N GLN A 142 -20.51 14.30 12.97
CA GLN A 142 -21.17 13.03 13.31
C GLN A 142 -22.59 13.03 12.73
N THR A 143 -22.86 12.13 11.77
CA THR A 143 -24.19 11.99 11.14
C THR A 143 -24.78 10.59 11.30
N GLY A 144 -23.94 9.59 11.63
CA GLY A 144 -24.33 8.21 11.92
C GLY A 144 -23.86 7.74 13.30
N ASP A 145 -22.78 6.94 13.35
CA ASP A 145 -22.26 6.40 14.61
C ASP A 145 -21.78 7.52 15.54
N ALA A 146 -21.90 7.34 16.87
CA ALA A 146 -21.43 8.32 17.85
C ALA A 146 -19.89 8.50 17.86
N LYS A 147 -19.16 7.44 17.47
CA LYS A 147 -17.73 7.44 17.18
C LYS A 147 -17.54 6.62 15.91
N LYS A 148 -16.87 7.14 14.88
CA LYS A 148 -16.79 6.50 13.56
C LYS A 148 -15.67 5.47 13.49
N ALA A 149 -15.82 4.45 12.63
CA ALA A 149 -14.70 3.57 12.31
C ALA A 149 -13.54 4.35 11.67
N VAL A 150 -12.31 3.88 11.88
CA VAL A 150 -11.10 4.58 11.45
C VAL A 150 -10.35 3.72 10.43
N LEU A 151 -10.20 4.22 9.21
CA LEU A 151 -9.37 3.65 8.16
C LEU A 151 -8.01 4.33 8.17
N VAL A 152 -6.93 3.58 8.38
CA VAL A 152 -5.56 4.11 8.44
C VAL A 152 -4.76 3.60 7.24
N TRP A 153 -4.47 4.49 6.31
CA TRP A 153 -3.80 4.24 5.05
C TRP A 153 -2.28 4.18 5.21
N ILE A 154 -1.68 3.09 4.71
CA ILE A 154 -0.24 2.93 4.55
C ILE A 154 0.08 2.86 3.06
N TYR A 155 0.79 3.85 2.53
CA TYR A 155 1.11 3.90 1.10
C TYR A 155 2.19 2.89 0.69
N GLY A 156 2.13 2.47 -0.58
CA GLY A 156 3.09 1.58 -1.24
C GLY A 156 4.33 2.30 -1.79
N GLY A 157 4.91 1.77 -2.86
CA GLY A 157 6.12 2.34 -3.49
C GLY A 157 7.41 1.59 -3.17
N GLY A 158 7.32 0.28 -2.97
CA GLY A 158 8.49 -0.61 -2.85
C GLY A 158 9.40 -0.32 -1.65
N PHE A 159 8.91 0.37 -0.62
CA PHE A 159 9.70 0.87 0.51
C PHE A 159 10.77 1.92 0.14
N SER A 160 10.89 2.31 -1.13
CA SER A 160 11.89 3.26 -1.63
C SER A 160 11.29 4.54 -2.22
N SER A 161 9.97 4.59 -2.35
CA SER A 161 9.19 5.72 -2.88
C SER A 161 7.84 5.84 -2.16
N GLY A 162 7.09 6.92 -2.43
CA GLY A 162 5.74 7.13 -1.89
C GLY A 162 5.63 8.33 -0.94
N SER A 163 4.40 8.72 -0.65
CA SER A 163 4.03 9.76 0.31
C SER A 163 2.54 9.69 0.64
N SER A 164 2.16 10.14 1.84
CA SER A 164 0.78 10.35 2.24
C SER A 164 0.09 11.52 1.51
N SER A 165 0.85 12.39 0.84
CA SER A 165 0.36 13.55 0.09
C SER A 165 0.08 13.27 -1.39
N ILE A 166 0.21 12.02 -1.84
CA ILE A 166 -0.11 11.64 -3.24
C ILE A 166 -1.61 11.90 -3.48
N PRO A 167 -2.00 12.63 -4.55
CA PRO A 167 -3.38 13.03 -4.78
C PRO A 167 -4.38 11.87 -4.83
N ALA A 168 -3.96 10.71 -5.34
CA ALA A 168 -4.80 9.52 -5.38
C ALA A 168 -5.24 9.01 -3.99
N TYR A 169 -4.56 9.39 -2.91
CA TYR A 169 -4.84 8.96 -1.55
C TYR A 169 -5.63 10.02 -0.74
N ASN A 170 -6.28 10.97 -1.41
CA ASN A 170 -7.11 11.95 -0.72
C ASN A 170 -8.30 11.27 -0.03
N GLY A 171 -8.27 11.23 1.30
CA GLY A 171 -9.27 10.55 2.13
C GLY A 171 -10.61 11.28 2.23
N ALA A 172 -10.75 12.50 1.70
CA ALA A 172 -11.96 13.32 1.83
C ALA A 172 -13.20 12.59 1.28
N ASN A 173 -13.09 11.98 0.09
CA ASN A 173 -14.22 11.33 -0.56
C ASN A 173 -14.74 10.11 0.22
N ILE A 174 -13.83 9.28 0.77
CA ILE A 174 -14.22 8.13 1.59
C ILE A 174 -14.86 8.62 2.90
N ALA A 175 -14.29 9.64 3.54
CA ALA A 175 -14.83 10.21 4.77
C ALA A 175 -16.24 10.79 4.56
N ASP A 176 -16.48 11.45 3.41
CA ASP A 176 -17.80 11.94 3.02
C ASP A 176 -18.78 10.79 2.79
N GLN A 177 -18.45 9.89 1.88
CA GLN A 177 -19.42 8.94 1.35
C GLN A 177 -19.75 7.80 2.32
N GLU A 178 -18.82 7.45 3.22
CA GLU A 178 -18.91 6.23 4.01
C GLU A 178 -19.03 6.45 5.52
N ASP A 179 -19.09 7.69 6.01
CA ASP A 179 -19.18 8.02 7.44
C ASP A 179 -18.11 7.33 8.29
N VAL A 180 -16.85 7.51 7.89
CA VAL A 180 -15.64 7.01 8.55
C VAL A 180 -14.65 8.14 8.78
N VAL A 181 -13.66 7.92 9.66
CA VAL A 181 -12.46 8.75 9.73
C VAL A 181 -11.38 8.11 8.88
N VAL A 182 -10.74 8.87 8.00
CA VAL A 182 -9.60 8.41 7.22
C VAL A 182 -8.34 9.07 7.74
N VAL A 183 -7.30 8.28 7.96
CA VAL A 183 -5.97 8.75 8.36
C VAL A 183 -4.95 8.28 7.33
N SER A 184 -4.01 9.13 6.94
CA SER A 184 -2.81 8.73 6.20
C SER A 184 -1.58 9.29 6.89
N PHE A 185 -0.41 8.64 6.74
CA PHE A 185 0.80 9.11 7.39
C PHE A 185 2.07 8.76 6.61
N ASN A 186 3.14 9.49 6.88
CA ASN A 186 4.47 9.26 6.32
C ASN A 186 5.31 8.32 7.19
N TYR A 187 6.14 7.51 6.53
CA TYR A 187 7.17 6.69 7.17
C TYR A 187 8.48 6.79 6.41
N ARG A 188 9.62 6.61 7.09
CA ARG A 188 10.93 6.67 6.43
C ARG A 188 11.08 5.55 5.40
N LEU A 189 11.73 5.89 4.29
CA LEU A 189 11.89 5.03 3.11
C LEU A 189 13.37 4.79 2.80
N SER A 190 13.64 3.82 1.93
CA SER A 190 14.98 3.46 1.44
C SER A 190 15.96 3.27 2.59
N ILE A 191 17.24 3.57 2.40
CA ILE A 191 18.29 3.48 3.44
C ILE A 191 17.98 4.29 4.70
N LEU A 192 17.13 5.34 4.64
CA LEU A 192 16.76 6.14 5.82
C LEU A 192 15.75 5.41 6.72
N GLY A 193 14.88 4.60 6.14
CA GLY A 193 13.89 3.76 6.85
C GLY A 193 14.33 2.32 7.04
N PHE A 194 15.25 1.83 6.22
CA PHE A 194 15.67 0.43 6.17
C PHE A 194 17.19 0.36 5.97
N PRO A 195 18.01 0.87 6.90
CA PRO A 195 19.43 1.13 6.65
C PRO A 195 20.26 -0.13 6.39
N GLY A 196 19.90 -1.29 6.96
CA GLY A 196 20.73 -2.48 6.86
C GLY A 196 22.00 -2.43 7.72
N ASN A 197 22.16 -1.43 8.59
CA ASN A 197 23.30 -1.35 9.52
C ASN A 197 23.34 -2.60 10.43
N PRO A 198 24.38 -3.45 10.36
CA PRO A 198 24.44 -4.72 11.10
C PRO A 198 24.36 -4.59 12.62
N ASN A 199 24.69 -3.41 13.15
CA ASN A 199 24.73 -3.12 14.59
C ASN A 199 23.67 -2.11 15.01
N GLY A 200 22.73 -1.78 14.13
CA GLY A 200 21.66 -0.81 14.37
C GLY A 200 20.27 -1.40 14.13
N PRO A 201 19.22 -0.60 14.38
CA PRO A 201 17.85 -0.99 14.04
C PRO A 201 17.69 -1.10 12.52
N LEU A 202 17.03 -2.17 12.06
CA LEU A 202 16.94 -2.52 10.64
C LEU A 202 15.63 -2.05 9.97
N ASN A 203 14.54 -1.96 10.73
CA ASN A 203 13.18 -1.77 10.21
C ASN A 203 12.53 -0.46 10.70
N LEU A 204 13.27 0.65 10.62
CA LEU A 204 12.85 1.95 11.14
C LEU A 204 11.54 2.46 10.54
N GLY A 205 11.33 2.28 9.23
CA GLY A 205 10.08 2.65 8.57
C GLY A 205 8.86 1.94 9.17
N LEU A 206 9.00 0.67 9.58
CA LEU A 206 7.91 -0.07 10.24
C LEU A 206 7.70 0.40 11.69
N LEU A 207 8.76 0.82 12.37
CA LEU A 207 8.64 1.46 13.69
C LEU A 207 7.96 2.84 13.59
N ASP A 208 8.19 3.59 12.51
CA ASP A 208 7.49 4.85 12.25
C ASP A 208 5.98 4.59 12.08
N GLN A 209 5.63 3.55 11.30
CA GLN A 209 4.23 3.11 11.14
C GLN A 209 3.59 2.73 12.47
N ARG A 210 4.30 1.98 13.33
CA ARG A 210 3.79 1.65 14.66
C ARG A 210 3.55 2.90 15.50
N LEU A 211 4.49 3.85 15.50
CA LEU A 211 4.35 5.10 16.24
C LEU A 211 3.15 5.93 15.75
N ALA A 212 2.92 5.99 14.44
CA ALA A 212 1.74 6.66 13.87
C ALA A 212 0.43 5.99 14.34
N VAL A 213 0.37 4.65 14.33
CA VAL A 213 -0.81 3.90 14.80
C VAL A 213 -1.05 4.08 16.30
N GLU A 214 0.01 4.17 17.12
CA GLU A 214 -0.09 4.53 18.55
C GLU A 214 -0.63 5.95 18.74
N TRP A 215 -0.16 6.91 17.94
CA TRP A 215 -0.70 8.27 17.94
C TRP A 215 -2.19 8.28 17.59
N VAL A 216 -2.61 7.53 16.56
CA VAL A 216 -4.02 7.41 16.17
C VAL A 216 -4.84 6.84 17.32
N ARG A 217 -4.42 5.73 17.93
CA ARG A 217 -5.10 5.13 19.10
C ARG A 217 -5.34 6.17 20.20
N ASP A 218 -4.33 6.98 20.49
CA ASP A 218 -4.35 7.91 21.63
C ASP A 218 -5.13 9.20 21.35
N ASN A 219 -5.32 9.58 20.08
CA ASN A 219 -5.88 10.89 19.71
C ASN A 219 -7.17 10.86 18.89
N ILE A 220 -7.47 9.76 18.17
CA ILE A 220 -8.50 9.76 17.12
C ILE A 220 -9.92 10.01 17.65
N GLU A 221 -10.17 9.73 18.93
CA GLU A 221 -11.46 10.03 19.56
C GLU A 221 -11.76 11.53 19.61
N ASN A 222 -10.72 12.38 19.65
CA ASN A 222 -10.90 13.83 19.58
C ASN A 222 -11.28 14.30 18.17
N PHE A 223 -11.07 13.47 17.15
CA PHE A 223 -11.53 13.69 15.77
C PHE A 223 -12.88 13.01 15.49
N GLY A 224 -13.50 12.43 16.52
CA GLY A 224 -14.76 11.70 16.41
C GLY A 224 -14.63 10.27 15.89
N GLY A 225 -13.40 9.71 15.86
CA GLY A 225 -13.16 8.31 15.56
C GLY A 225 -13.31 7.40 16.77
N ASP A 226 -13.38 6.10 16.51
CA ASP A 226 -13.42 5.04 17.52
C ASP A 226 -12.06 4.33 17.57
N SER A 227 -11.32 4.55 18.66
CA SER A 227 -10.00 3.95 18.88
C SER A 227 -10.03 2.42 18.93
N SER A 228 -11.21 1.82 19.15
CA SER A 228 -11.40 0.35 19.15
C SER A 228 -11.75 -0.23 17.78
N ARG A 229 -12.00 0.62 16.76
CA ARG A 229 -12.35 0.23 15.39
C ARG A 229 -11.36 0.80 14.36
N ILE A 230 -10.08 0.69 14.68
CA ILE A 230 -8.98 1.06 13.78
C ILE A 230 -8.74 -0.09 12.79
N THR A 231 -8.83 0.18 11.50
CA THR A 231 -8.51 -0.76 10.42
C THR A 231 -7.31 -0.24 9.66
N LEU A 232 -6.23 -1.02 9.58
CA LEU A 232 -5.09 -0.67 8.75
C LEU A 232 -5.33 -1.21 7.34
N PHE A 233 -5.17 -0.35 6.34
CA PHE A 233 -5.24 -0.73 4.93
C PHE A 233 -4.09 -0.10 4.17
N GLY A 234 -3.61 -0.80 3.15
CA GLY A 234 -2.45 -0.35 2.41
C GLY A 234 -2.23 -1.19 1.18
N GLN A 235 -1.56 -0.59 0.19
CA GLN A 235 -1.35 -1.19 -1.12
C GLN A 235 0.12 -1.46 -1.39
N SER A 236 0.45 -2.56 -2.07
CA SER A 236 1.82 -2.92 -2.45
C SER A 236 2.73 -3.04 -1.21
N ALA A 237 3.85 -2.32 -1.14
CA ALA A 237 4.68 -2.21 0.06
C ALA A 237 3.91 -1.75 1.32
N GLY A 238 2.83 -0.98 1.16
CA GLY A 238 1.90 -0.63 2.22
C GLY A 238 1.04 -1.83 2.66
N GLY A 239 0.61 -2.68 1.72
CA GLY A 239 -0.05 -3.95 2.03
C GLY A 239 0.89 -4.93 2.72
N ALA A 240 2.15 -5.01 2.27
CA ALA A 240 3.20 -5.77 2.94
C ALA A 240 3.50 -5.21 4.35
N SER A 241 3.39 -3.89 4.55
CA SER A 241 3.50 -3.26 5.87
C SER A 241 2.34 -3.64 6.79
N VAL A 242 1.09 -3.60 6.29
CA VAL A 242 -0.10 -4.09 7.01
C VAL A 242 0.07 -5.57 7.40
N ASP A 243 0.59 -6.38 6.48
CA ASP A 243 0.84 -7.79 6.75
C ASP A 243 1.93 -7.99 7.80
N ALA A 244 3.08 -7.34 7.65
CA ALA A 244 4.17 -7.35 8.63
C ALA A 244 3.68 -6.93 10.02
N TYR A 245 2.82 -5.90 10.08
CA TYR A 245 2.21 -5.42 11.32
C TYR A 245 1.47 -6.54 12.05
N SER A 246 0.70 -7.35 11.31
CA SER A 246 -0.07 -8.45 11.88
C SER A 246 0.79 -9.51 12.57
N TYR A 247 2.08 -9.63 12.24
CA TYR A 247 3.00 -10.55 12.91
C TYR A 247 3.87 -9.86 13.97
N ALA A 248 4.36 -8.65 13.70
CA ALA A 248 5.25 -7.89 14.58
C ALA A 248 4.58 -7.58 15.92
N TRP A 249 3.30 -7.20 15.88
CA TRP A 249 2.52 -6.80 17.04
C TRP A 249 1.35 -7.74 17.31
N ALA A 250 1.52 -9.04 17.06
CA ALA A 250 0.46 -10.03 17.21
C ALA A 250 -0.17 -10.07 18.62
N SER A 251 0.59 -9.73 19.66
CA SER A 251 0.12 -9.65 21.05
C SER A 251 -0.52 -8.32 21.44
N ASP A 252 -0.31 -7.26 20.65
CA ASP A 252 -0.87 -5.92 20.88
C ASP A 252 -1.13 -5.22 19.53
N PRO A 253 -2.11 -5.70 18.75
CA PRO A 253 -2.26 -5.26 17.36
C PRO A 253 -2.74 -3.82 17.21
N ILE A 254 -3.33 -3.18 18.23
CA ILE A 254 -4.09 -1.89 18.14
C ILE A 254 -5.25 -1.92 17.13
N ALA A 255 -5.00 -2.34 15.90
CA ALA A 255 -5.95 -2.56 14.84
C ALA A 255 -6.96 -3.66 15.17
N ALA A 256 -8.21 -3.40 14.78
CA ALA A 256 -9.34 -4.30 14.82
C ALA A 256 -9.60 -5.00 13.47
N GLY A 257 -8.93 -4.58 12.39
CA GLY A 257 -9.02 -5.19 11.07
C GLY A 257 -7.79 -4.88 10.21
N PHE A 258 -7.49 -5.77 9.26
CA PHE A 258 -6.40 -5.59 8.29
C PHE A 258 -6.88 -5.72 6.85
N ILE A 259 -6.43 -4.80 5.98
CA ILE A 259 -6.67 -4.85 4.53
C ILE A 259 -5.35 -4.72 3.76
N PRO A 260 -4.58 -5.81 3.59
CA PRO A 260 -3.41 -5.83 2.72
C PRO A 260 -3.83 -5.98 1.25
N GLU A 261 -3.72 -4.91 0.47
CA GLU A 261 -4.09 -4.84 -0.94
C GLU A 261 -2.85 -5.08 -1.81
N SER A 262 -2.85 -6.14 -2.62
CA SER A 262 -1.82 -6.39 -3.63
C SER A 262 -0.39 -6.41 -3.04
N GLY A 263 -0.22 -6.85 -1.79
CA GLY A 263 1.07 -6.88 -1.11
C GLY A 263 1.04 -7.60 0.24
N ASN A 264 2.08 -8.39 0.53
CA ASN A 264 2.22 -9.18 1.75
C ASN A 264 3.70 -9.59 1.94
N MET A 265 4.05 -10.16 3.10
CA MET A 265 5.41 -10.60 3.41
C MET A 265 5.80 -11.93 2.74
N PHE A 266 4.93 -12.50 1.88
CA PHE A 266 5.16 -13.80 1.27
C PHE A 266 5.71 -13.75 -0.17
N GLY A 267 5.57 -12.61 -0.86
CA GLY A 267 6.05 -12.40 -2.23
C GLY A 267 7.31 -11.54 -2.31
N TRP A 268 7.77 -11.25 -3.52
CA TRP A 268 8.76 -10.23 -3.84
C TRP A 268 10.18 -10.44 -3.26
N GLY A 269 10.54 -11.66 -2.89
CA GLY A 269 11.82 -11.89 -2.19
C GLY A 269 11.83 -11.42 -0.74
N LEU A 270 10.69 -10.96 -0.20
CA LEU A 270 10.61 -10.47 1.17
C LEU A 270 10.57 -11.61 2.20
N PRO A 271 11.09 -11.37 3.42
CA PRO A 271 11.95 -10.24 3.79
C PRO A 271 13.41 -10.40 3.32
N ASN A 272 14.16 -9.30 3.29
CA ASN A 272 15.60 -9.33 3.08
C ASN A 272 16.32 -10.09 4.20
N SER A 273 17.36 -10.84 3.84
CA SER A 273 18.28 -11.41 4.84
C SER A 273 19.17 -10.31 5.44
N LYS A 274 19.64 -10.52 6.69
CA LYS A 274 20.61 -9.62 7.34
C LYS A 274 21.86 -9.39 6.48
N ALA A 275 22.32 -10.43 5.79
CA ALA A 275 23.52 -10.35 4.96
C ALA A 275 23.32 -9.43 3.75
N VAL A 276 22.20 -9.56 3.03
CA VAL A 276 21.87 -8.71 1.88
C VAL A 276 21.72 -7.25 2.29
N ALA A 277 21.03 -6.98 3.40
CA ALA A 277 20.88 -5.62 3.90
C ALA A 277 22.21 -5.01 4.38
N ALA A 278 23.05 -5.80 5.04
CA ALA A 278 24.39 -5.38 5.46
C ALA A 278 25.28 -5.03 4.27
N GLU A 279 25.24 -5.83 3.20
CA GLU A 279 25.98 -5.57 1.97
C GLU A 279 25.50 -4.27 1.32
N ALA A 280 24.19 -4.05 1.22
CA ALA A 280 23.62 -2.81 0.69
C ALA A 280 24.05 -1.58 1.50
N TRP A 281 24.02 -1.65 2.83
CA TRP A 281 24.52 -0.61 3.73
C TRP A 281 25.99 -0.29 3.44
N LEU A 282 26.84 -1.31 3.47
CA LEU A 282 28.29 -1.17 3.34
C LEU A 282 28.70 -0.63 1.96
N ASN A 283 28.02 -1.06 0.90
CA ASN A 283 28.21 -0.51 -0.44
C ASN A 283 28.02 1.02 -0.47
N VAL A 284 27.07 1.54 0.29
CA VAL A 284 26.86 3.00 0.41
C VAL A 284 27.90 3.63 1.32
N THR A 285 28.21 3.03 2.48
CA THR A 285 29.19 3.63 3.42
C THR A 285 30.60 3.73 2.83
N GLU A 286 30.99 2.78 1.98
CA GLU A 286 32.28 2.79 1.29
C GLU A 286 32.42 3.96 0.30
N THR A 287 31.33 4.40 -0.33
CA THR A 287 31.37 5.56 -1.26
C THR A 287 31.71 6.88 -0.56
N PHE A 288 31.47 6.97 0.76
CA PHE A 288 31.78 8.13 1.59
C PHE A 288 33.07 7.97 2.38
N GLU A 289 33.81 6.87 2.17
CA GLU A 289 34.97 6.50 2.99
C GLU A 289 34.63 6.42 4.51
N CYS A 290 33.35 6.18 4.84
CA CYS A 290 32.89 6.08 6.22
C CYS A 290 33.32 4.77 6.90
N GLY A 291 33.67 3.75 6.11
CA GLY A 291 34.16 2.45 6.56
C GLY A 291 33.49 1.28 5.83
N ASN A 292 33.95 0.08 6.16
CA ASN A 292 33.53 -1.20 5.58
C ASN A 292 33.22 -2.23 6.70
N ALA A 293 33.05 -3.50 6.32
CA ALA A 293 32.74 -4.59 7.26
C ALA A 293 33.73 -4.76 8.44
N SER A 294 34.97 -4.27 8.30
CA SER A 294 36.01 -4.35 9.35
C SER A 294 36.13 -3.08 10.19
N SER A 295 35.40 -2.02 9.85
CA SER A 295 35.44 -0.74 10.56
C SER A 295 34.62 -0.78 11.85
N ASP A 296 34.96 0.11 12.79
CA ASP A 296 34.17 0.28 14.02
C ASP A 296 32.74 0.78 13.67
N PRO A 297 31.68 0.03 14.05
CA PRO A 297 30.31 0.37 13.65
C PRO A 297 29.81 1.74 14.14
N ALA A 298 30.26 2.18 15.31
CA ALA A 298 29.86 3.48 15.86
C ALA A 298 30.47 4.62 15.04
N THR A 299 31.72 4.48 14.61
CA THR A 299 32.41 5.41 13.72
C THR A 299 31.73 5.48 12.35
N VAL A 300 31.37 4.32 11.77
CA VAL A 300 30.63 4.26 10.49
C VAL A 300 29.29 4.99 10.59
N LEU A 301 28.51 4.71 11.64
CA LEU A 301 27.22 5.35 11.87
C LEU A 301 27.37 6.87 12.06
N SER A 302 28.34 7.31 12.86
CA SER A 302 28.61 8.73 13.09
C SER A 302 28.97 9.45 11.78
N CYS A 303 29.81 8.84 10.94
CA CYS A 303 30.15 9.38 9.63
C CYS A 303 28.91 9.48 8.70
N MET A 304 28.08 8.44 8.64
CA MET A 304 26.85 8.44 7.83
C MET A 304 25.82 9.48 8.30
N ARG A 305 25.72 9.74 9.61
CA ARG A 305 24.88 10.82 10.15
C ARG A 305 25.35 12.22 9.74
N ASN A 306 26.63 12.37 9.38
CA ASN A 306 27.19 13.65 8.96
C ASN A 306 27.01 13.93 7.44
N GLN A 307 26.57 12.95 6.66
CA GLN A 307 26.29 13.15 5.23
C GLN A 307 24.94 13.84 5.01
N THR A 308 24.68 14.38 3.82
CA THR A 308 23.33 14.84 3.48
C THR A 308 22.47 13.68 3.01
N TYR A 309 21.15 13.71 3.25
CA TYR A 309 20.26 12.66 2.75
C TYR A 309 20.33 12.54 1.22
N THR A 310 20.48 13.67 0.50
CA THR A 310 20.61 13.69 -0.96
C THR A 310 21.87 12.95 -1.41
N SER A 311 23.00 13.20 -0.77
CA SER A 311 24.25 12.48 -1.05
C SER A 311 24.07 10.98 -0.81
N ILE A 312 23.52 10.60 0.35
CA ILE A 312 23.31 9.20 0.74
C ILE A 312 22.44 8.47 -0.30
N LEU A 313 21.31 9.08 -0.69
CA LEU A 313 20.41 8.47 -1.66
C LEU A 313 21.07 8.34 -3.04
N ASN A 314 21.83 9.35 -3.49
CA ASN A 314 22.55 9.30 -4.77
C ASN A 314 23.70 8.28 -4.80
N ALA A 315 24.19 7.86 -3.63
CA ALA A 315 25.21 6.82 -3.51
C ALA A 315 24.63 5.40 -3.59
N ILE A 316 23.30 5.23 -3.58
CA ILE A 316 22.66 3.93 -3.72
C ILE A 316 22.90 3.39 -5.13
N PRO A 317 23.51 2.20 -5.29
CA PRO A 317 23.69 1.60 -6.60
C PRO A 317 22.35 1.31 -7.27
N ALA A 318 22.25 1.63 -8.57
CA ALA A 318 21.09 1.24 -9.35
C ALA A 318 21.06 -0.29 -9.57
N LEU A 319 19.93 -0.91 -9.26
CA LEU A 319 19.67 -2.32 -9.56
C LEU A 319 19.05 -2.47 -10.96
N SER A 320 19.13 -3.68 -11.52
CA SER A 320 18.60 -4.02 -12.85
C SER A 320 17.51 -5.07 -12.77
N GLY A 321 16.64 -5.12 -13.79
CA GLY A 321 15.53 -6.08 -13.84
C GLY A 321 14.51 -5.86 -12.73
N THR A 322 13.79 -6.90 -12.33
CA THR A 322 12.75 -6.82 -11.29
C THR A 322 13.26 -6.40 -9.92
N ALA A 323 14.56 -6.62 -9.63
CA ALA A 323 15.18 -6.17 -8.38
C ALA A 323 15.16 -4.63 -8.22
N SER A 324 15.03 -3.85 -9.30
CA SER A 324 14.92 -2.39 -9.22
C SER A 324 13.59 -1.91 -8.64
N ILE A 325 12.58 -2.78 -8.52
CA ILE A 325 11.23 -2.41 -8.07
C ILE A 325 11.20 -2.22 -6.54
N LEU A 326 11.83 -3.13 -5.79
CA LEU A 326 11.99 -2.99 -4.33
C LEU A 326 13.30 -2.32 -3.92
N GLY A 327 14.34 -2.40 -4.75
CA GLY A 327 15.67 -1.92 -4.37
C GLY A 327 16.36 -2.81 -3.33
N GLY A 328 17.50 -2.32 -2.79
CA GLY A 328 18.29 -3.04 -1.78
C GLY A 328 17.93 -2.73 -0.33
N PHE A 329 17.05 -1.76 -0.09
CA PHE A 329 16.71 -1.25 1.25
C PHE A 329 15.22 -1.40 1.51
N GLY A 330 14.86 -2.40 2.31
CA GLY A 330 13.48 -2.76 2.66
C GLY A 330 13.42 -3.64 3.90
N PRO A 331 12.23 -4.20 4.24
CA PRO A 331 12.04 -5.04 5.42
C PRO A 331 13.08 -6.14 5.52
N THR A 332 13.83 -6.15 6.62
CA THR A 332 14.98 -7.03 6.84
C THR A 332 14.78 -7.85 8.09
N VAL A 333 15.07 -9.14 8.04
CA VAL A 333 14.97 -10.04 9.21
C VAL A 333 15.76 -9.47 10.39
N ASP A 334 15.07 -9.19 11.50
CA ASP A 334 15.64 -8.90 12.81
C ASP A 334 15.14 -9.87 13.89
N ASP A 335 14.14 -10.69 13.56
CA ASP A 335 13.39 -11.60 14.43
C ASP A 335 12.69 -10.89 15.61
N THR A 336 12.42 -9.59 15.47
CA THR A 336 11.64 -8.78 16.43
C THR A 336 10.45 -8.11 15.76
N VAL A 337 10.67 -7.41 14.64
CA VAL A 337 9.62 -6.79 13.81
C VAL A 337 9.40 -7.62 12.55
N ILE A 338 10.48 -8.08 11.93
CA ILE A 338 10.46 -8.88 10.71
C ILE A 338 11.12 -10.23 10.96
N PHE A 339 10.41 -11.30 10.59
CA PHE A 339 10.77 -12.65 11.00
C PHE A 339 11.28 -13.49 9.84
N SER A 340 12.23 -14.36 10.11
CA SER A 340 12.71 -15.35 9.14
C SER A 340 11.70 -16.47 8.84
N ASN A 341 10.70 -16.69 9.70
CA ASN A 341 9.85 -17.88 9.72
C ASN A 341 8.34 -17.59 9.65
N TYR A 342 7.90 -16.67 8.79
CA TYR A 342 6.48 -16.31 8.65
C TYR A 342 5.54 -17.51 8.49
N SER A 343 5.93 -18.53 7.72
CA SER A 343 5.14 -19.76 7.51
C SER A 343 4.84 -20.56 8.77
N GLN A 344 5.64 -20.39 9.84
CA GLN A 344 5.49 -21.09 11.12
C GLN A 344 4.89 -20.19 12.21
N ARG A 345 4.65 -18.91 11.91
CA ARG A 345 4.15 -17.94 12.87
C ARG A 345 2.64 -17.78 12.75
N THR A 346 2.01 -17.60 13.89
CA THR A 346 0.60 -17.23 13.95
C THR A 346 0.50 -15.70 13.92
N PRO A 347 -0.21 -15.10 12.94
CA PRO A 347 -0.48 -13.67 12.96
C PRO A 347 -1.42 -13.30 14.12
N ALA A 348 -1.61 -12.00 14.34
CA ALA A 348 -2.60 -11.47 15.27
C ALA A 348 -3.99 -12.09 15.02
N LYS A 349 -4.76 -12.28 16.10
CA LYS A 349 -6.14 -12.78 16.02
C LYS A 349 -7.13 -11.67 15.61
N VAL A 350 -6.95 -11.18 14.39
CA VAL A 350 -7.63 -10.00 13.84
C VAL A 350 -8.19 -10.34 12.45
N PRO A 351 -9.43 -9.94 12.13
CA PRO A 351 -10.04 -10.15 10.82
C PRO A 351 -9.26 -9.53 9.66
N MET A 352 -9.49 -10.06 8.46
CA MET A 352 -8.77 -9.63 7.28
C MET A 352 -9.60 -9.63 6.00
N LEU A 353 -9.47 -8.55 5.24
CA LEU A 353 -9.88 -8.48 3.84
C LEU A 353 -8.60 -8.42 2.99
N ILE A 354 -8.31 -9.44 2.19
CA ILE A 354 -7.08 -9.50 1.40
C ILE A 354 -7.39 -9.69 -0.08
N GLY A 355 -6.60 -9.13 -0.99
CA GLY A 355 -6.81 -9.35 -2.41
C GLY A 355 -5.74 -8.75 -3.28
N ASN A 356 -5.90 -8.97 -4.58
CA ASN A 356 -4.95 -8.54 -5.60
C ASN A 356 -5.68 -8.26 -6.92
N ASN A 357 -5.06 -7.48 -7.80
CA ASN A 357 -5.59 -7.22 -9.14
C ASN A 357 -5.42 -8.44 -10.05
N ASN A 358 -6.25 -8.54 -11.09
CA ASN A 358 -6.20 -9.70 -11.96
C ASN A 358 -4.92 -9.76 -12.83
N TYR A 359 -4.30 -8.62 -13.15
CA TYR A 359 -3.11 -8.51 -13.99
C TYR A 359 -2.13 -7.44 -13.46
N GLU A 360 -1.60 -7.70 -12.26
CA GLU A 360 -0.67 -6.84 -11.53
C GLU A 360 0.55 -6.46 -12.38
N GLY A 361 1.06 -7.43 -13.15
CA GLY A 361 2.19 -7.26 -14.08
C GLY A 361 2.00 -6.13 -15.10
N GLY A 362 0.77 -5.71 -15.40
CA GLY A 362 0.48 -4.70 -16.41
C GLY A 362 1.11 -3.33 -16.15
N LEU A 363 1.23 -2.91 -14.88
CA LEU A 363 1.95 -1.68 -14.53
C LEU A 363 3.42 -1.86 -14.85
N PHE A 364 4.07 -2.85 -14.24
CA PHE A 364 5.49 -3.10 -14.36
C PHE A 364 5.91 -3.33 -15.83
N ARG A 365 5.12 -4.06 -16.61
CA ARG A 365 5.31 -4.20 -18.06
C ARG A 365 5.45 -2.87 -18.75
N THR A 366 4.55 -1.94 -18.47
CA THR A 366 4.57 -0.59 -19.01
C THR A 366 5.81 0.18 -18.53
N GLU A 367 6.15 0.06 -17.24
CA GLU A 367 7.31 0.71 -16.63
C GLU A 367 8.66 0.25 -17.21
N PHE A 368 8.84 -1.06 -17.39
CA PHE A 368 10.05 -1.61 -18.01
C PHE A 368 10.13 -1.24 -19.50
N ALA A 369 9.01 -1.24 -20.22
CA ALA A 369 8.99 -0.82 -21.62
C ALA A 369 9.42 0.66 -21.77
N LEU A 370 9.01 1.54 -20.86
CA LEU A 370 9.49 2.93 -20.80
C LEU A 370 10.98 3.05 -20.53
N SER A 371 11.57 2.03 -19.89
CA SER A 371 13.02 1.92 -19.66
C SER A 371 13.75 1.20 -20.80
N GLY A 372 13.07 0.90 -21.91
CA GLY A 372 13.62 0.16 -23.06
C GLY A 372 13.82 -1.34 -22.81
N LEU A 373 13.16 -1.90 -21.80
CA LEU A 373 13.25 -3.32 -21.41
C LEU A 373 11.94 -4.04 -21.72
N PHE A 374 12.02 -5.11 -22.50
CA PHE A 374 10.87 -5.88 -22.95
C PHE A 374 11.01 -7.34 -22.54
N PHE A 375 9.91 -7.91 -22.05
CA PHE A 375 9.82 -9.30 -21.63
C PHE A 375 8.63 -9.98 -22.32
N PRO A 376 8.70 -11.28 -22.61
CA PRO A 376 7.60 -12.02 -23.24
C PRO A 376 6.38 -12.13 -22.33
N ASP A 377 5.19 -12.37 -22.88
CA ASP A 377 3.95 -12.52 -22.09
C ASP A 377 4.07 -13.60 -21.01
N THR A 378 4.75 -14.71 -21.30
CA THR A 378 4.99 -15.80 -20.34
C THR A 378 5.74 -15.34 -19.10
N PHE A 379 6.65 -14.36 -19.23
CA PHE A 379 7.32 -13.78 -18.08
C PHE A 379 6.34 -13.01 -17.19
N TRP A 380 5.40 -12.27 -17.79
CA TRP A 380 4.40 -11.50 -17.05
C TRP A 380 3.34 -12.38 -16.40
N ASP A 381 2.98 -13.49 -17.04
CA ASP A 381 2.09 -14.50 -16.46
C ASP A 381 2.72 -15.13 -15.22
N ASP A 382 3.98 -15.55 -15.33
CA ASP A 382 4.75 -16.07 -14.20
C ASP A 382 4.85 -14.99 -13.11
N PHE A 383 5.34 -13.80 -13.43
CA PHE A 383 5.49 -12.68 -12.48
C PHE A 383 4.18 -12.38 -11.71
N ASN A 384 3.05 -12.33 -12.40
CA ASN A 384 1.75 -12.09 -11.79
C ASN A 384 1.35 -13.20 -10.80
N LEU A 385 1.73 -14.44 -11.10
CA LEU A 385 1.48 -15.60 -10.26
C LEU A 385 2.42 -15.63 -9.05
N GLN A 386 3.73 -15.47 -9.28
CA GLN A 386 4.77 -15.58 -8.24
C GLN A 386 4.73 -14.42 -7.24
N GLU A 387 4.49 -13.20 -7.70
CA GLU A 387 4.66 -12.02 -6.86
C GLU A 387 3.36 -11.52 -6.21
N PHE A 388 2.21 -11.93 -6.74
CA PHE A 388 0.91 -11.44 -6.27
C PHE A 388 -0.11 -12.52 -5.99
N THR A 389 -0.53 -13.28 -7.02
CA THR A 389 -1.66 -14.21 -6.88
C THR A 389 -1.38 -15.29 -5.83
N CYS A 390 -0.25 -15.98 -5.90
CA CYS A 390 0.08 -17.06 -4.97
C CYS A 390 0.39 -16.59 -3.56
N PRO A 391 1.23 -15.55 -3.34
CA PRO A 391 1.45 -15.01 -2.00
C PRO A 391 0.16 -14.56 -1.31
N THR A 392 -0.77 -13.95 -2.06
CA THR A 392 -2.08 -13.52 -1.54
C THR A 392 -2.92 -14.71 -1.07
N GLY A 393 -2.98 -15.79 -1.86
CA GLY A 393 -3.68 -17.02 -1.49
C GLY A 393 -3.06 -17.72 -0.27
N ILE A 394 -1.72 -17.81 -0.24
CA ILE A 394 -0.97 -18.37 0.90
C ILE A 394 -1.25 -17.57 2.18
N ARG A 395 -1.23 -16.23 2.09
CA ARG A 395 -1.50 -15.37 3.25
C ARG A 395 -2.93 -15.50 3.74
N ALA A 396 -3.91 -15.56 2.84
CA ALA A 396 -5.32 -15.80 3.18
C ALA A 396 -5.48 -17.15 3.91
N ASN A 397 -4.82 -18.20 3.41
CA ASN A 397 -4.81 -19.51 4.05
C ASN A 397 -4.20 -19.47 5.46
N ALA A 398 -3.11 -18.74 5.66
CA ALA A 398 -2.51 -18.55 6.98
C ALA A 398 -3.46 -17.81 7.95
N SER A 399 -4.28 -16.88 7.44
CA SER A 399 -5.29 -16.16 8.23
C SER A 399 -6.39 -17.10 8.74
N ILE A 400 -7.01 -17.88 7.86
CA ILE A 400 -8.06 -18.82 8.25
C ILE A 400 -7.52 -19.95 9.13
N ALA A 401 -6.27 -20.39 8.91
CA ALA A 401 -5.61 -21.38 9.78
C ALA A 401 -5.38 -20.85 11.21
N ALA A 402 -5.21 -19.53 11.37
CA ALA A 402 -5.16 -18.87 12.67
C ALA A 402 -6.56 -18.66 13.32
N GLY A 403 -7.64 -19.01 12.60
CA GLY A 403 -9.02 -18.85 13.06
C GLY A 403 -9.58 -17.44 12.87
N ASN A 404 -8.96 -16.62 12.01
CA ASN A 404 -9.42 -15.25 11.75
C ASN A 404 -10.53 -15.24 10.69
N PRO A 405 -11.65 -14.50 10.92
CA PRO A 405 -12.58 -14.17 9.86
C PRO A 405 -11.84 -13.49 8.70
N THR A 406 -11.95 -14.07 7.51
CA THR A 406 -11.16 -13.67 6.34
C THR A 406 -12.04 -13.59 5.13
N TRP A 407 -11.88 -12.54 4.31
CA TRP A 407 -12.50 -12.39 3.00
C TRP A 407 -11.40 -12.18 1.97
N ARG A 408 -11.58 -12.75 0.77
CA ARG A 408 -10.60 -12.62 -0.31
C ARG A 408 -11.25 -12.09 -1.57
N TYR A 409 -10.65 -11.06 -2.17
CA TYR A 409 -11.09 -10.51 -3.44
C TYR A 409 -10.03 -10.67 -4.54
N ARG A 410 -10.49 -10.59 -5.79
CA ARG A 410 -9.67 -10.35 -6.98
C ARG A 410 -10.36 -9.29 -7.82
N TYR A 411 -9.63 -8.25 -8.21
CA TYR A 411 -10.18 -7.09 -8.92
C TYR A 411 -9.99 -7.18 -10.44
N PHE A 412 -11.06 -6.92 -11.20
CA PHE A 412 -11.14 -7.08 -12.66
C PHE A 412 -11.52 -5.81 -13.42
N GLY A 413 -11.63 -4.66 -12.73
CA GLY A 413 -12.08 -3.42 -13.36
C GLY A 413 -11.08 -2.86 -14.35
N VAL A 414 -11.51 -2.72 -15.60
CA VAL A 414 -10.76 -2.06 -16.68
C VAL A 414 -11.62 -0.91 -17.20
N PHE A 415 -11.20 0.31 -16.92
CA PHE A 415 -11.94 1.52 -17.28
C PHE A 415 -11.12 2.43 -18.21
N PRO A 416 -11.75 3.15 -19.16
CA PRO A 416 -11.04 3.96 -20.13
C PRO A 416 -10.11 5.02 -19.52
N ASN A 417 -10.53 5.65 -18.42
CA ASN A 417 -9.77 6.67 -17.70
C ASN A 417 -8.64 6.10 -16.81
N LEU A 418 -8.58 4.78 -16.63
CA LEU A 418 -7.53 4.08 -15.89
C LEU A 418 -6.62 3.24 -16.80
N ALA A 419 -6.80 3.26 -18.12
CA ALA A 419 -6.00 2.45 -19.04
C ALA A 419 -4.56 2.96 -19.14
N VAL A 420 -3.65 2.46 -18.30
CA VAL A 420 -2.23 2.90 -18.28
C VAL A 420 -1.54 2.71 -19.64
N SER A 421 -1.68 1.52 -20.21
CA SER A 421 -1.29 1.20 -21.58
C SER A 421 -2.35 0.33 -22.23
N SER A 422 -2.26 0.11 -23.54
CA SER A 422 -3.18 -0.81 -24.24
C SER A 422 -3.10 -2.26 -23.75
N GLU A 423 -2.03 -2.61 -23.03
CA GLU A 423 -1.73 -3.96 -22.55
C GLU A 423 -1.83 -4.09 -21.02
N ALA A 424 -2.03 -2.98 -20.30
CA ALA A 424 -1.95 -2.94 -18.84
C ALA A 424 -3.07 -3.69 -18.12
N GLY A 425 -4.22 -3.93 -18.77
CA GLY A 425 -5.37 -4.62 -18.14
C GLY A 425 -5.74 -4.02 -16.78
N THR A 426 -5.97 -4.89 -15.79
CA THR A 426 -6.11 -4.52 -14.36
C THR A 426 -4.75 -4.49 -13.68
N TRP A 427 -4.01 -3.43 -13.94
CA TRP A 427 -2.64 -3.23 -13.49
C TRP A 427 -2.53 -3.05 -11.97
N HIS A 428 -1.30 -3.14 -11.46
CA HIS A 428 -1.01 -3.00 -10.04
C HIS A 428 -1.36 -1.63 -9.47
N ALA A 429 -2.25 -1.58 -8.46
CA ALA A 429 -2.85 -0.37 -7.87
C ALA A 429 -4.04 0.23 -8.66
N ALA A 430 -4.58 -0.47 -9.67
CA ALA A 430 -5.74 0.01 -10.43
C ALA A 430 -7.02 0.18 -9.57
N GLU A 431 -7.08 -0.49 -8.43
CA GLU A 431 -8.18 -0.38 -7.46
C GLU A 431 -8.12 0.89 -6.61
N ILE A 432 -6.96 1.55 -6.48
CA ILE A 432 -6.79 2.69 -5.56
C ILE A 432 -7.59 3.91 -6.00
N PRO A 433 -7.52 4.39 -7.25
CA PRO A 433 -8.34 5.53 -7.65
C PRO A 433 -9.85 5.27 -7.54
N ILE A 434 -10.25 4.00 -7.55
CA ILE A 434 -11.64 3.56 -7.36
C ILE A 434 -12.02 3.61 -5.87
N ILE A 435 -11.17 3.08 -4.98
CA ILE A 435 -11.41 3.09 -3.52
C ILE A 435 -11.39 4.51 -2.96
N PHE A 436 -10.51 5.39 -3.43
CA PHE A 436 -10.41 6.77 -2.95
C PHE A 436 -11.30 7.76 -3.72
N ASP A 437 -11.97 7.34 -4.78
CA ASP A 437 -12.76 8.21 -5.66
C ASP A 437 -11.92 9.35 -6.28
N THR A 438 -10.71 9.01 -6.70
CA THR A 438 -9.69 9.94 -7.23
C THR A 438 -9.31 9.62 -8.68
N ALA A 439 -10.07 8.75 -9.35
CA ALA A 439 -9.90 8.46 -10.76
C ALA A 439 -9.98 9.75 -11.60
N PRO A 440 -9.01 10.02 -12.49
CA PRO A 440 -9.01 11.24 -13.28
C PRO A 440 -10.06 11.18 -14.39
N GLY A 441 -10.39 12.35 -14.94
CA GLY A 441 -11.29 12.46 -16.09
C GLY A 441 -12.73 12.08 -15.75
N SER A 442 -13.48 11.63 -16.75
CA SER A 442 -14.88 11.24 -16.57
C SER A 442 -14.99 9.73 -16.35
N SER A 443 -15.54 9.34 -15.20
CA SER A 443 -15.88 7.96 -14.90
C SER A 443 -17.15 7.51 -15.63
N THR A 444 -17.19 6.23 -16.01
CA THR A 444 -18.41 5.61 -16.56
C THR A 444 -19.46 5.34 -15.47
N SER A 445 -20.73 5.12 -15.85
CA SER A 445 -21.77 4.75 -14.88
C SER A 445 -21.46 3.45 -14.13
N GLU A 446 -20.88 2.49 -14.84
CA GLU A 446 -20.46 1.19 -14.32
C GLU A 446 -19.31 1.37 -13.32
N GLU A 447 -18.31 2.18 -13.67
CA GLU A 447 -17.20 2.54 -12.78
C GLU A 447 -17.68 3.20 -11.50
N VAL A 448 -18.58 4.19 -11.58
CA VAL A 448 -19.15 4.85 -10.39
C VAL A 448 -19.92 3.85 -9.52
N SER A 449 -20.71 2.95 -10.13
CA SER A 449 -21.44 1.93 -9.39
C SER A 449 -20.51 0.96 -8.66
N ILE A 450 -19.44 0.54 -9.33
CA ILE A 450 -18.41 -0.35 -8.77
C ILE A 450 -17.62 0.35 -7.67
N ALA A 451 -17.27 1.62 -7.87
CA ALA A 451 -16.53 2.41 -6.90
C ALA A 451 -17.31 2.58 -5.60
N ASN A 452 -18.59 2.94 -5.69
CA ASN A 452 -19.50 3.00 -4.54
C ASN A 452 -19.62 1.64 -3.82
N TYR A 453 -19.72 0.54 -4.58
CA TYR A 453 -19.81 -0.80 -3.99
C TYR A 453 -18.53 -1.23 -3.26
N MET A 454 -17.37 -0.93 -3.85
CA MET A 454 -16.08 -1.24 -3.24
C MET A 454 -15.86 -0.41 -1.97
N ARG A 455 -16.08 0.90 -2.02
CA ARG A 455 -15.97 1.77 -0.84
C ARG A 455 -16.91 1.34 0.29
N GLY A 456 -18.16 1.01 -0.05
CA GLY A 456 -19.11 0.48 0.91
C GLY A 456 -18.65 -0.82 1.57
N ALA A 457 -17.97 -1.71 0.84
CA ALA A 457 -17.42 -2.94 1.41
C ALA A 457 -16.24 -2.66 2.37
N TRP A 458 -15.30 -1.79 2.00
CA TRP A 458 -14.19 -1.39 2.87
C TRP A 458 -14.70 -0.73 4.15
N ALA A 459 -15.68 0.17 4.02
CA ALA A 459 -16.32 0.82 5.16
C ALA A 459 -17.12 -0.17 6.02
N ALA A 460 -17.85 -1.11 5.41
CA ALA A 460 -18.57 -2.15 6.14
C ALA A 460 -17.60 -3.02 6.95
N PHE A 461 -16.45 -3.39 6.36
CA PHE A 461 -15.39 -4.08 7.08
C PHE A 461 -14.85 -3.23 8.24
N ALA A 462 -14.51 -1.97 8.02
CA ALA A 462 -13.99 -1.12 9.09
C ALA A 462 -15.00 -0.88 10.22
N LYS A 463 -16.29 -0.72 9.90
CA LYS A 463 -17.37 -0.52 10.87
C LYS A 463 -17.61 -1.74 11.74
N ASN A 464 -17.44 -2.94 11.18
CA ASN A 464 -17.53 -4.20 11.91
C ASN A 464 -16.59 -5.24 11.28
N PRO A 465 -15.31 -5.30 11.71
CA PRO A 465 -14.33 -6.20 11.08
C PRO A 465 -14.72 -7.68 11.17
N GLN A 466 -15.56 -8.05 12.15
CA GLN A 466 -15.94 -9.44 12.40
C GLN A 466 -17.06 -9.95 11.50
N LYS A 467 -18.00 -9.08 11.11
CA LYS A 467 -19.22 -9.49 10.38
C LYS A 467 -19.69 -8.51 9.31
N GLY A 468 -19.02 -7.37 9.18
CA GLY A 468 -19.40 -6.28 8.29
C GLY A 468 -19.53 -6.75 6.86
N LEU A 469 -18.52 -7.45 6.34
CA LEU A 469 -18.54 -8.01 4.98
C LEU A 469 -19.57 -9.13 4.81
N THR A 470 -19.75 -10.02 5.81
CA THR A 470 -20.85 -11.01 5.77
C THR A 470 -22.22 -10.35 5.71
N THR A 471 -22.41 -9.24 6.43
CA THR A 471 -23.65 -8.45 6.41
C THR A 471 -23.81 -7.71 5.09
N TYR A 472 -22.70 -7.29 4.49
CA TYR A 472 -22.62 -6.71 3.14
C TYR A 472 -22.91 -7.73 2.02
N GLY A 473 -22.99 -9.02 2.36
CA GLY A 473 -23.32 -10.11 1.43
C GLY A 473 -22.11 -10.88 0.90
N TRP A 474 -20.92 -10.71 1.49
CA TRP A 474 -19.71 -11.44 1.11
C TRP A 474 -19.52 -12.69 1.97
N PRO A 475 -19.31 -13.87 1.38
CA PRO A 475 -18.99 -15.06 2.15
C PRO A 475 -17.58 -14.97 2.74
N GLU A 476 -17.41 -15.46 3.96
CA GLU A 476 -16.06 -15.73 4.48
C GLU A 476 -15.33 -16.72 3.57
N TYR A 477 -14.03 -16.54 3.44
CA TYR A 477 -13.15 -17.29 2.56
C TYR A 477 -13.04 -18.76 2.99
N ASP A 478 -13.42 -19.66 2.07
CA ASP A 478 -13.22 -21.11 2.18
C ASP A 478 -12.64 -21.61 0.85
N THR A 479 -11.47 -22.24 0.91
CA THR A 479 -10.75 -22.76 -0.27
C THR A 479 -11.53 -23.81 -1.07
N ARG A 480 -12.61 -24.36 -0.50
CA ARG A 480 -13.43 -25.44 -1.10
C ARG A 480 -14.77 -24.96 -1.64
N ARG A 481 -15.11 -23.68 -1.49
CA ARG A 481 -16.42 -23.13 -1.87
C ARG A 481 -16.26 -21.90 -2.76
N ASP A 482 -17.36 -21.49 -3.39
CA ASP A 482 -17.38 -20.25 -4.16
C ASP A 482 -17.37 -19.04 -3.22
N THR A 483 -16.18 -18.63 -2.80
CA THR A 483 -15.98 -17.54 -1.83
C THR A 483 -14.97 -16.49 -2.25
N LEU A 484 -14.27 -16.64 -3.39
CA LEU A 484 -13.46 -15.56 -3.94
C LEU A 484 -14.38 -14.52 -4.56
N ILE A 485 -14.30 -13.28 -4.08
CA ILE A 485 -15.08 -12.16 -4.60
C ILE A 485 -14.39 -11.62 -5.87
N ARG A 486 -15.07 -11.66 -7.02
CA ARG A 486 -14.55 -11.05 -8.26
C ARG A 486 -15.10 -9.65 -8.43
N LEU A 487 -14.41 -8.66 -7.88
CA LEU A 487 -14.81 -7.26 -7.97
C LEU A 487 -14.69 -6.77 -9.42
N ALA A 488 -15.70 -6.03 -9.89
CA ALA A 488 -15.77 -5.46 -11.23
C ALA A 488 -15.68 -6.47 -12.39
N PHE A 489 -15.91 -7.76 -12.15
CA PHE A 489 -15.85 -8.78 -13.19
C PHE A 489 -16.98 -8.58 -14.20
N GLY A 490 -16.62 -8.31 -15.46
CA GLY A 490 -17.59 -7.96 -16.49
C GLY A 490 -18.23 -6.59 -16.31
N ASN A 491 -17.56 -5.68 -15.58
CA ASN A 491 -18.03 -4.33 -15.27
C ASN A 491 -19.39 -4.30 -14.54
N ILE A 492 -19.67 -5.32 -13.72
CA ILE A 492 -20.86 -5.37 -12.88
C ILE A 492 -20.53 -5.31 -11.40
N THR A 493 -21.44 -4.69 -10.65
CA THR A 493 -21.44 -4.59 -9.19
C THR A 493 -21.90 -5.91 -8.55
N GLY A 494 -21.43 -6.17 -7.32
CA GLY A 494 -21.79 -7.36 -6.56
C GLY A 494 -20.61 -8.30 -6.35
N PRO A 495 -20.79 -9.37 -5.55
CA PRO A 495 -19.67 -10.18 -5.09
C PRO A 495 -19.10 -11.11 -6.17
N ASN A 496 -19.89 -11.49 -7.18
CA ASN A 496 -19.47 -12.34 -8.32
C ASN A 496 -18.58 -13.53 -7.91
N LEU A 497 -19.14 -14.42 -7.09
CA LEU A 497 -18.40 -15.46 -6.40
C LEU A 497 -17.85 -16.55 -7.34
N ILE A 498 -16.72 -17.13 -6.95
CA ILE A 498 -16.10 -18.28 -7.63
C ILE A 498 -15.20 -19.02 -6.65
N ASN A 499 -14.96 -20.31 -6.91
CA ASN A 499 -13.99 -21.08 -6.15
C ASN A 499 -12.56 -20.51 -6.33
N PRO A 500 -11.84 -20.18 -5.23
CA PRO A 500 -10.47 -19.66 -5.30
C PRO A 500 -9.50 -20.53 -6.10
N TYR A 501 -9.70 -21.86 -6.08
CA TYR A 501 -8.88 -22.83 -6.83
C TYR A 501 -8.78 -22.49 -8.32
N ARG A 502 -9.77 -21.79 -8.91
CA ARG A 502 -9.73 -21.37 -10.32
C ARG A 502 -8.61 -20.39 -10.65
N TYR A 503 -8.09 -19.67 -9.67
CA TYR A 503 -6.97 -18.74 -9.83
C TYR A 503 -5.71 -19.20 -9.11
N ASP A 504 -5.83 -20.14 -8.16
CA ASP A 504 -4.72 -20.62 -7.34
C ASP A 504 -4.16 -21.98 -7.79
N ALA A 505 -4.78 -22.66 -8.76
CA ALA A 505 -4.40 -24.03 -9.15
C ALA A 505 -2.91 -24.15 -9.50
N ASP A 506 -2.36 -23.15 -10.18
CA ASP A 506 -0.96 -23.17 -10.63
C ASP A 506 0.03 -22.79 -9.51
N CYS A 507 -0.45 -22.36 -8.35
CA CYS A 507 0.42 -22.00 -7.22
C CYS A 507 1.20 -23.18 -6.64
N ILE A 508 0.78 -24.43 -6.91
CA ILE A 508 1.54 -25.63 -6.52
C ILE A 508 2.83 -25.80 -7.33
N PHE A 509 2.93 -25.16 -8.50
CA PHE A 509 4.09 -25.21 -9.39
C PHE A 509 4.99 -24.00 -9.25
N VAL A 510 4.62 -23.04 -8.40
CA VAL A 510 5.32 -21.78 -8.22
C VAL A 510 6.07 -21.76 -6.90
N ASN A 511 7.36 -21.40 -6.98
CA ASN A 511 8.16 -21.16 -5.79
C ASN A 511 7.99 -19.70 -5.35
N VAL A 512 7.09 -19.45 -4.39
CA VAL A 512 7.02 -18.12 -3.75
C VAL A 512 8.23 -17.95 -2.83
N SER A 513 8.89 -16.79 -2.92
CA SER A 513 10.23 -16.53 -2.40
C SER A 513 10.44 -16.76 -0.89
N SER A 514 9.37 -16.80 -0.11
CA SER A 514 9.39 -16.82 1.37
C SER A 514 8.88 -18.12 1.98
N THR A 515 8.46 -19.11 1.19
CA THR A 515 7.87 -20.33 1.74
C THR A 515 8.54 -21.61 1.26
N ASN A 516 8.71 -22.54 2.21
CA ASN A 516 8.78 -23.94 1.85
C ASN A 516 7.35 -24.45 1.66
N ALA A 517 6.94 -24.64 0.39
CA ALA A 517 5.60 -25.08 0.01
C ALA A 517 5.17 -26.42 0.63
N SER A 518 6.10 -27.22 1.19
CA SER A 518 5.81 -28.49 1.87
C SER A 518 5.01 -28.35 3.18
N ASN A 519 4.86 -27.14 3.72
CA ASN A 519 4.27 -26.91 5.05
C ASN A 519 2.80 -26.45 5.03
N TYR A 520 2.20 -26.26 3.85
CA TYR A 520 0.78 -25.88 3.74
C TYR A 520 -0.07 -27.08 3.34
N PRO A 521 -1.33 -27.16 3.80
CA PRO A 521 -2.24 -28.21 3.35
C PRO A 521 -2.34 -28.15 1.82
N ALA A 522 -2.14 -29.30 1.17
CA ALA A 522 -2.35 -29.43 -0.26
C ALA A 522 -3.71 -28.83 -0.62
N LEU A 523 -3.73 -27.96 -1.64
CA LEU A 523 -4.99 -27.50 -2.20
C LEU A 523 -5.78 -28.76 -2.62
N PRO A 524 -7.04 -28.91 -2.21
CA PRO A 524 -7.81 -30.09 -2.54
C PRO A 524 -7.90 -30.20 -4.07
N ASP A 525 -7.47 -31.35 -4.61
CA ASP A 525 -7.76 -31.71 -6.00
C ASP A 525 -9.29 -31.84 -6.13
N LEU A 526 -9.91 -30.82 -6.70
CA LEU A 526 -11.36 -30.79 -6.90
C LEU A 526 -11.83 -31.74 -8.02
N GLY A 527 -10.89 -32.42 -8.69
CA GLY A 527 -11.14 -33.27 -9.85
C GLY A 527 -11.56 -32.46 -11.08
N ALA A 528 -11.31 -33.01 -12.26
CA ALA A 528 -11.73 -32.44 -13.54
C ALA A 528 -13.27 -32.33 -13.73
N SER A 529 -14.05 -32.72 -12.71
CA SER A 529 -15.51 -32.86 -12.74
C SER A 529 -16.29 -31.67 -12.16
N VAL A 530 -15.64 -30.63 -11.63
CA VAL A 530 -16.34 -29.35 -11.35
C VAL A 530 -16.59 -28.64 -12.67
N THR A 531 -17.68 -29.06 -13.31
CA THR A 531 -18.15 -28.54 -14.59
C THR A 531 -18.71 -27.13 -14.35
N PRO A 532 -18.35 -26.13 -15.17
CA PRO A 532 -18.84 -24.75 -15.03
C PRO A 532 -20.36 -24.67 -15.08
N THR A 533 -20.97 -23.80 -14.26
CA THR A 533 -22.32 -23.28 -14.53
C THR A 533 -22.20 -22.36 -15.75
N PRO A 534 -22.81 -22.70 -16.90
CA PRO A 534 -22.65 -21.90 -18.11
C PRO A 534 -23.69 -20.79 -18.17
N THR A 535 -23.25 -19.54 -18.26
CA THR A 535 -24.02 -18.41 -18.80
C THR A 535 -23.01 -17.36 -19.31
N ALA A 536 -23.04 -16.82 -20.52
CA ALA A 536 -23.92 -16.96 -21.67
C ALA A 536 -23.08 -16.79 -22.96
N SER A 537 -23.55 -17.37 -24.06
CA SER A 537 -22.93 -17.33 -25.38
C SER A 537 -22.80 -15.91 -25.94
N SER A 538 -21.61 -15.54 -26.42
CA SER A 538 -21.48 -14.62 -27.55
C SER A 538 -20.72 -15.30 -28.67
N SER A 539 -21.37 -15.33 -29.83
CA SER A 539 -20.99 -16.03 -31.03
C SER A 539 -19.71 -15.49 -31.66
N SER A 540 -18.88 -16.43 -32.12
CA SER A 540 -17.75 -16.27 -33.03
C SER A 540 -18.09 -15.49 -34.31
N SER A 541 -17.15 -14.67 -34.78
CA SER A 541 -16.90 -14.51 -36.21
C SER A 541 -15.40 -14.43 -36.47
N SER A 542 -14.89 -15.50 -37.04
CA SER A 542 -13.56 -15.64 -37.66
C SER A 542 -13.43 -14.76 -38.90
N ALA A 543 -12.30 -14.09 -39.08
CA ALA A 543 -11.85 -13.60 -40.37
C ALA A 543 -10.43 -14.13 -40.66
N THR A 544 -10.39 -15.13 -41.53
CA THR A 544 -9.21 -15.66 -42.23
C THR A 544 -8.56 -14.60 -43.11
N GLY A 545 -7.23 -14.53 -43.09
CA GLY A 545 -6.42 -13.79 -44.05
C GLY A 545 -5.07 -14.47 -44.27
N THR A 546 -4.99 -15.30 -45.30
CA THR A 546 -3.76 -15.91 -45.84
C THR A 546 -2.96 -14.87 -46.63
N ALA A 547 -1.65 -14.77 -46.38
CA ALA A 547 -0.69 -14.23 -47.35
C ALA A 547 0.69 -14.91 -47.20
N THR A 548 1.06 -15.64 -48.24
CA THR A 548 2.38 -16.22 -48.49
C THR A 548 3.35 -15.17 -49.03
N GLY A 549 4.63 -15.18 -48.61
CA GLY A 549 5.68 -14.37 -49.24
C GLY A 549 7.07 -14.66 -48.65
N SER A 550 8.02 -14.95 -49.53
CA SER A 550 9.34 -15.55 -49.32
C SER A 550 10.47 -14.63 -48.82
N GLY A 551 11.33 -15.19 -47.97
CA GLY A 551 12.81 -15.12 -47.92
C GLY A 551 13.60 -13.85 -48.29
N SER A 552 14.43 -13.38 -47.35
CA SER A 552 15.88 -13.16 -47.55
C SER A 552 16.56 -12.60 -46.29
N THR A 553 17.65 -13.22 -45.86
CA THR A 553 18.63 -12.70 -44.89
C THR A 553 19.47 -11.58 -45.54
N PRO A 554 19.96 -10.59 -44.77
CA PRO A 554 21.42 -10.52 -44.63
C PRO A 554 21.92 -10.06 -43.24
N THR A 555 23.09 -10.60 -42.89
CA THR A 555 24.01 -10.18 -41.85
C THR A 555 24.72 -8.86 -42.18
N THR A 556 24.91 -7.95 -41.22
CA THR A 556 26.19 -7.25 -40.97
C THR A 556 26.23 -6.56 -39.61
N SER A 557 27.46 -6.48 -39.08
CA SER A 557 27.91 -6.10 -37.74
C SER A 557 28.38 -4.63 -37.64
N LYS A 558 28.51 -4.15 -36.38
CA LYS A 558 29.24 -2.97 -35.85
C LYS A 558 28.36 -1.75 -35.57
N SER A 559 28.53 -0.96 -34.50
CA SER A 559 29.28 -1.07 -33.23
C SER A 559 28.97 0.22 -32.44
N ALA A 560 28.83 0.09 -31.12
CA ALA A 560 29.13 1.10 -30.10
C ALA A 560 28.45 2.49 -30.18
N GLY A 561 27.49 2.70 -29.26
CA GLY A 561 27.04 4.02 -28.82
C GLY A 561 26.45 3.94 -27.42
N ARG A 562 27.30 4.24 -26.40
CA ARG A 562 27.00 4.54 -24.99
C ARG A 562 25.69 4.02 -24.38
N LYS A 563 25.81 2.99 -23.52
CA LYS A 563 24.78 2.65 -22.52
C LYS A 563 24.64 3.80 -21.52
N LEU A 564 23.47 4.42 -21.48
CA LEU A 564 23.06 5.30 -20.39
C LEU A 564 22.78 4.47 -19.14
N LYS A 565 23.18 5.03 -17.99
CA LYS A 565 22.95 4.48 -16.65
C LYS A 565 21.47 4.65 -16.30
N VAL A 566 20.82 3.55 -15.96
CA VAL A 566 19.43 3.54 -15.47
C VAL A 566 19.45 3.86 -13.98
N GLY A 567 18.75 4.92 -13.57
CA GLY A 567 18.53 5.29 -12.17
C GLY A 567 17.09 4.96 -11.78
N GLY A 568 16.90 4.45 -10.56
CA GLY A 568 15.62 3.99 -10.02
C GLY A 568 14.54 5.06 -9.86
N TRP A 569 13.31 4.57 -9.70
CA TRP A 569 12.03 5.25 -9.85
C TRP A 569 11.65 6.18 -8.69
N VAL A 570 11.51 7.47 -9.02
CA VAL A 570 10.39 8.38 -8.65
C VAL A 570 10.31 9.38 -9.79
N GLY A 571 9.32 9.26 -10.67
CA GLY A 571 9.23 10.18 -11.79
C GLY A 571 7.96 10.08 -12.60
N LEU A 572 7.44 8.89 -12.89
CA LEU A 572 6.57 8.73 -14.04
C LEU A 572 5.34 9.67 -14.08
N GLY A 573 4.62 9.89 -12.98
CA GLY A 573 3.50 10.84 -13.01
C GLY A 573 3.90 12.33 -13.03
N ALA A 574 5.05 12.71 -12.48
CA ALA A 574 5.58 14.06 -12.62
C ALA A 574 6.14 14.32 -14.03
N VAL A 575 6.52 13.24 -14.71
CA VAL A 575 7.40 13.23 -15.87
C VAL A 575 6.62 12.92 -17.17
N VAL A 576 5.41 12.33 -17.09
CA VAL A 576 4.58 12.07 -18.27
C VAL A 576 3.57 13.20 -18.55
N VAL A 577 3.13 13.96 -17.52
CA VAL A 577 2.12 15.04 -17.68
C VAL A 577 2.69 16.33 -18.31
N ALA A 578 4.00 16.58 -18.24
CA ALA A 578 4.61 17.76 -18.88
C ALA A 578 4.63 17.68 -20.42
N TYR A 579 4.18 16.56 -21.01
CA TYR A 579 3.98 16.40 -22.46
C TYR A 579 2.63 16.96 -22.96
N LEU A 580 1.68 17.27 -22.05
CA LEU A 580 0.32 17.73 -22.37
C LEU A 580 0.10 19.25 -22.12
N LEU A 581 1.15 19.98 -21.75
CA LEU A 581 1.20 21.45 -21.67
C LEU A 581 2.24 21.96 -22.67
#